data_AF-A0AAJ3Z1K8-F1
#
_entry.id   AF-A0AAJ3Z1K8-F1
#
_cell.length_a   1.000
_cell.length_b   1.000
_cell.length_c   1.000
_cell.angle_alpha   90.00
_cell.angle_beta   90.00
_cell.angle_gamma   90.00
#
_symmetry.space_group_name_H-M   'P 1'
#
loop_
_entity.id
_entity.type
_entity.pdbx_description
1 polymer ?
#
loop_
_entity_poly.entity_id
_entity_poly.type
_entity_poly.pdbx_seq_one_letter_code
_entity_poly.pdbx_strand_id
1 'polypeptide(L)'
;MTKTNEKIHVLADESLGGIKREYVEVDRKAKVGDMVVLPGEGNSAEHVVEVRGFEGDYKLESGFYIRQDFVNTLEPTNIVHIDGPDGTERYELTDRKAEEGDKILTTQTQFGRLPVGKVLTVTDVFDDASVGELGVGIVEKTDYRVLVPVESSEEEPQPSDPIDVIANLATRVAELERENKRIKEDLGWDEMGPGRIAELRNDVSDIRHDIKALEEKIEHDYATNEDTSDFLYEETRRLQDEIDTLHKDNRRHGEELARLEKGMNSQAQRHVYRQQEIERVWERIDQIETKTEALKHATEETDGKVAHLESDSDMRLFTAEEVAALLNAMRERQ
;
A
#
# COMPACT_ATOMS: atom_id res chain seq x y z
N MET A 1 -37.93 16.43 37.90
CA MET A 1 -36.58 16.64 37.35
C MET A 1 -35.78 17.38 38.39
N THR A 2 -34.90 16.68 39.10
CA THR A 2 -33.98 17.27 40.07
C THR A 2 -32.91 18.02 39.29
N LYS A 3 -32.99 19.36 39.26
CA LYS A 3 -31.86 20.21 38.87
C LYS A 3 -30.78 20.01 39.92
N THR A 4 -29.82 19.14 39.65
CA THR A 4 -28.55 19.15 40.37
C THR A 4 -27.95 20.53 40.15
N ASN A 5 -27.58 21.25 41.21
CA ASN A 5 -26.75 22.45 41.08
C ASN A 5 -25.39 21.96 40.56
N GLU A 6 -25.26 21.85 39.24
CA GLU A 6 -24.00 21.52 38.57
C GLU A 6 -23.03 22.66 38.88
N LYS A 7 -21.95 22.33 39.58
CA LYS A 7 -20.93 23.30 39.94
C LYS A 7 -20.15 23.65 38.68
N ILE A 8 -20.21 24.92 38.28
CA ILE A 8 -19.56 25.43 37.07
C ILE A 8 -18.19 26.00 37.42
N HIS A 9 -17.17 25.59 36.68
CA HIS A 9 -15.80 26.11 36.76
C HIS A 9 -15.47 26.87 35.49
N VAL A 10 -14.87 28.07 35.62
CA VAL A 10 -14.46 28.88 34.46
C VAL A 10 -12.94 28.86 34.36
N LEU A 11 -12.43 28.20 33.31
CA LEU A 11 -11.00 27.93 33.12
C LEU A 11 -10.57 28.33 31.71
N ALA A 12 -9.30 28.70 31.53
CA ALA A 12 -8.74 28.91 30.20
C ALA A 12 -8.66 27.57 29.45
N ASP A 13 -9.27 27.50 28.27
CA ASP A 13 -9.24 26.34 27.40
C ASP A 13 -8.16 26.52 26.32
N GLU A 14 -7.03 25.85 26.49
CA GLU A 14 -5.90 25.92 25.55
C GLU A 14 -6.28 25.40 24.15
N SER A 15 -7.26 24.50 24.04
CA SER A 15 -7.76 24.04 22.73
C SER A 15 -8.53 25.14 21.98
N LEU A 16 -8.98 26.18 22.69
CA LEU A 16 -9.61 27.38 22.15
C LEU A 16 -8.68 28.60 22.26
N GLY A 17 -7.36 28.39 22.29
CA GLY A 17 -6.38 29.48 22.33
C GLY A 17 -6.35 30.24 23.65
N GLY A 18 -6.73 29.60 24.75
CA GLY A 18 -6.73 30.17 26.11
C GLY A 18 -8.00 30.93 26.47
N ILE A 19 -9.04 30.87 25.63
CA ILE A 19 -10.35 31.47 25.91
C ILE A 19 -10.98 30.80 27.13
N LYS A 20 -11.55 31.60 28.03
CA LYS A 20 -12.23 31.10 29.23
C LYS A 20 -13.49 30.34 28.84
N ARG A 21 -13.62 29.10 29.30
CA ARG A 21 -14.74 28.20 29.03
C ARG A 21 -15.34 27.67 30.33
N GLU A 22 -16.65 27.46 30.32
CA GLU A 22 -17.37 26.83 31.44
C GLU A 22 -17.23 25.31 31.39
N TYR A 23 -16.89 24.71 32.52
CA TYR A 23 -16.78 23.27 32.74
C TYR A 23 -17.72 22.84 33.86
N VAL A 24 -18.34 21.67 33.70
CA VAL A 24 -19.24 21.07 34.69
C VAL A 24 -18.62 19.81 35.28
N GLU A 25 -18.81 19.61 36.59
CA GLU A 25 -18.42 18.38 37.26
C GLU A 25 -19.36 17.22 36.88
N VAL A 26 -18.79 16.11 36.42
CA VAL A 26 -19.52 14.90 36.04
C VAL A 26 -19.03 13.68 36.82
N ASP A 27 -19.97 12.81 37.16
CA ASP A 27 -19.72 11.55 37.86
C ASP A 27 -19.30 10.46 36.87
N ARG A 28 -18.05 10.55 36.40
CA ARG A 28 -17.37 9.51 35.63
C ARG A 28 -15.88 9.47 35.92
N LYS A 29 -15.26 8.34 35.57
CA LYS A 29 -13.80 8.19 35.63
C LYS A 29 -13.11 9.09 34.60
N ALA A 30 -12.04 9.74 35.03
CA ALA A 30 -11.18 10.59 34.21
C ALA A 30 -10.28 9.76 33.29
N LYS A 31 -9.92 10.33 32.15
CA LYS A 31 -8.91 9.83 31.19
C LYS A 31 -7.65 10.69 31.26
N VAL A 32 -6.54 10.22 30.68
CA VAL A 32 -5.34 11.07 30.55
C VAL A 32 -5.71 12.29 29.70
N GLY A 33 -5.37 13.47 30.19
CA GLY A 33 -5.74 14.76 29.59
C GLY A 33 -7.03 15.36 30.13
N ASP A 34 -7.86 14.60 30.87
CA ASP A 34 -9.04 15.17 31.53
C ASP A 34 -8.61 16.08 32.69
N MET A 35 -9.36 17.16 32.90
CA MET A 35 -9.25 18.01 34.07
C MET A 35 -10.10 17.42 35.20
N VAL A 36 -9.57 17.41 36.42
CA VAL A 36 -10.27 16.95 37.61
C VAL A 36 -10.22 17.98 38.72
N VAL A 37 -11.27 18.04 39.52
CA VAL A 37 -11.34 18.88 40.71
C VAL A 37 -10.87 18.09 41.92
N LEU A 38 -9.83 18.58 42.57
CA LEU A 38 -9.38 18.10 43.88
C LEU A 38 -10.20 18.81 44.96
N PRO A 39 -10.94 18.07 45.81
CA PRO A 39 -11.57 18.66 46.96
C PRO A 39 -10.47 19.19 47.90
N GLY A 40 -10.55 20.47 48.28
CA GLY A 40 -9.63 21.02 49.27
C GLY A 40 -9.86 20.37 50.64
N GLU A 41 -8.79 19.98 51.33
CA GLU A 41 -8.88 19.59 52.74
C GLU A 41 -8.85 20.86 53.63
N GLY A 42 -9.86 21.06 54.48
CA GLY A 42 -9.93 22.18 55.42
C GLY A 42 -10.28 23.54 54.77
N ASN A 43 -9.57 24.61 55.15
CA ASN A 43 -9.73 25.97 54.59
C ASN A 43 -8.95 26.17 53.26
N SER A 44 -8.51 25.09 52.61
CA SER A 44 -7.83 25.18 51.32
C SER A 44 -8.85 25.28 50.18
N ALA A 45 -8.56 26.12 49.19
CA ALA A 45 -9.37 26.22 47.99
C ALA A 45 -9.34 24.92 47.20
N GLU A 46 -10.39 24.65 46.41
CA GLU A 46 -10.38 23.57 45.43
C GLU A 46 -9.32 23.86 44.35
N HIS A 47 -8.69 22.79 43.86
CA HIS A 47 -7.66 22.90 42.83
C HIS A 47 -8.08 22.08 41.62
N VAL A 48 -7.99 22.67 40.44
CA VAL A 48 -8.18 21.96 39.17
C VAL A 48 -6.82 21.53 38.65
N VAL A 49 -6.70 20.27 38.26
CA VAL A 49 -5.45 19.66 37.78
C VAL A 49 -5.71 18.72 36.61
N GLU A 50 -4.74 18.61 35.71
CA GLU A 50 -4.79 17.67 34.59
C GLU A 50 -4.29 16.26 35.01
N VAL A 51 -4.98 15.22 34.56
CA VAL A 51 -4.53 13.83 34.71
C VAL A 51 -3.46 13.50 33.66
N ARG A 52 -2.25 13.14 34.11
CA ARG A 52 -1.10 12.81 33.24
C ARG A 52 -0.89 11.30 33.03
N GLY A 53 -1.47 10.44 33.86
CA GLY A 53 -1.28 9.00 33.74
C GLY A 53 -2.05 8.17 34.75
N PHE A 54 -1.93 6.85 34.61
CA PHE A 54 -2.61 5.87 35.46
C PHE A 54 -1.63 4.81 35.95
N GLU A 55 -1.65 4.54 37.26
CA GLU A 55 -0.92 3.44 37.89
C GLU A 55 -1.75 2.91 39.06
N GLY A 56 -2.95 2.39 38.76
CA GLY A 56 -4.00 2.12 39.75
C GLY A 56 -4.74 3.38 40.18
N ASP A 57 -4.00 4.42 40.56
CA ASP A 57 -4.48 5.77 40.89
C ASP A 57 -4.17 6.78 39.77
N TYR A 58 -4.82 7.95 39.82
CA TYR A 58 -4.57 9.04 38.89
C TYR A 58 -3.25 9.73 39.23
N LYS A 59 -2.32 9.78 38.27
CA LYS A 59 -1.10 10.58 38.36
C LYS A 59 -1.39 11.98 37.84
N LEU A 60 -1.26 12.98 38.72
CA LEU A 60 -1.53 14.38 38.44
C LEU A 60 -0.30 15.07 37.82
N GLU A 61 -0.50 16.24 37.21
CA GLU A 61 0.60 17.08 36.70
C GLU A 61 1.65 17.42 37.77
N SER A 62 1.22 17.64 39.01
CA SER A 62 2.09 17.89 40.16
C SER A 62 2.96 16.70 40.56
N GLY A 63 2.77 15.52 39.94
CA GLY A 63 3.49 14.29 40.22
C GLY A 63 2.90 13.45 41.37
N PHE A 64 1.83 13.93 42.01
CA PHE A 64 1.11 13.21 43.06
C PHE A 64 0.14 12.18 42.48
N TYR A 65 -0.15 11.14 43.26
CA TYR A 65 -1.15 10.13 42.94
C TYR A 65 -2.40 10.34 43.81
N ILE A 66 -3.58 10.31 43.19
CA ILE A 66 -4.86 10.39 43.89
C ILE A 66 -5.80 9.25 43.48
N ARG A 67 -6.50 8.72 44.47
CA ARG A 67 -7.52 7.70 44.25
C ARG A 67 -8.64 8.24 43.37
N GLN A 68 -9.08 7.39 42.44
CA GLN A 68 -10.07 7.76 41.42
C GLN A 68 -11.38 8.28 42.00
N ASP A 69 -11.80 7.72 43.14
CA ASP A 69 -13.08 8.03 43.79
C ASP A 69 -13.07 9.33 44.59
N PHE A 70 -11.93 10.04 44.66
CA PHE A 70 -11.77 11.27 45.44
C PHE A 70 -11.79 12.54 44.58
N VAL A 71 -12.05 12.43 43.29
CA VAL A 71 -12.07 13.57 42.37
C VAL A 71 -13.28 13.52 41.45
N ASN A 72 -13.77 14.71 41.07
CA ASN A 72 -14.80 14.84 40.05
C ASN A 72 -14.14 15.22 38.72
N THR A 73 -14.56 14.58 37.64
CA THR A 73 -14.07 14.89 36.29
C THR A 73 -14.79 16.13 35.76
N LEU A 74 -14.07 17.02 35.09
CA LEU A 74 -14.65 18.18 34.43
C LEU A 74 -14.92 17.90 32.96
N GLU A 75 -16.12 18.24 32.51
CA GLU A 75 -16.48 18.25 31.10
C GLU A 75 -16.70 19.68 30.59
N PRO A 76 -16.13 20.03 29.43
CA PRO A 76 -16.34 21.34 28.85
C PRO A 76 -17.79 21.49 28.35
N THR A 77 -18.40 22.63 28.64
CA THR A 77 -19.70 23.03 28.05
C THR A 77 -19.50 23.77 26.74
N ASN A 78 -20.56 24.16 26.04
CA ASN A 78 -20.44 25.04 24.88
C ASN A 78 -20.37 26.52 25.25
N ILE A 79 -20.30 26.89 26.53
CA ILE A 79 -20.32 28.29 26.97
C ILE A 79 -18.90 28.81 27.16
N VAL A 80 -18.60 29.94 26.53
CA VAL A 80 -17.32 30.66 26.63
C VAL A 80 -17.54 32.09 27.11
N HIS A 81 -16.48 32.64 27.70
CA HIS A 81 -16.41 33.98 28.25
C HIS A 81 -15.44 34.79 27.41
N ILE A 82 -15.97 35.81 26.73
CA ILE A 82 -15.20 36.67 25.84
C ILE A 82 -15.09 38.05 26.48
N ASP A 83 -13.86 38.52 26.67
CA ASP A 83 -13.60 39.86 27.19
C ASP A 83 -13.86 40.90 26.08
N GLY A 84 -14.85 41.76 26.32
CA GLY A 84 -15.21 42.90 25.48
C GLY A 84 -14.87 44.24 26.14
N PRO A 85 -15.09 45.36 25.42
CA PRO A 85 -14.89 46.70 25.97
C PRO A 85 -15.80 47.02 27.16
N ASP A 86 -16.98 46.40 27.22
CA ASP A 86 -18.02 46.64 28.24
C ASP A 86 -18.01 45.59 29.37
N GLY A 87 -17.05 44.66 29.36
CA GLY A 87 -16.92 43.58 30.34
C GLY A 87 -16.81 42.20 29.69
N THR A 88 -16.81 41.16 30.51
CA THR A 88 -16.80 39.77 30.05
C THR A 88 -18.22 39.32 29.72
N GLU A 89 -18.45 38.93 28.48
CA GLU A 89 -19.75 38.47 27.98
C GLU A 89 -19.75 36.95 27.81
N ARG A 90 -20.92 36.33 28.06
CA ARG A 90 -21.12 34.88 27.92
C ARG A 90 -21.71 34.56 26.56
N TYR A 91 -21.10 33.61 25.86
CA TYR A 91 -21.51 33.18 24.54
C TYR A 91 -21.61 31.66 24.47
N GLU A 92 -22.61 31.15 23.76
CA GLU A 92 -22.74 29.75 23.41
C GLU A 92 -22.09 29.49 22.04
N LEU A 93 -21.17 28.52 21.99
CA LEU A 93 -20.52 28.03 20.79
C LEU A 93 -21.49 27.15 20.00
N THR A 94 -21.93 27.65 18.85
CA THR A 94 -22.86 26.94 17.98
C THR A 94 -22.18 26.47 16.70
N ASP A 95 -22.41 25.20 16.34
CA ASP A 95 -22.00 24.68 15.04
C ASP A 95 -23.09 24.90 13.98
N ARG A 96 -23.22 26.16 13.54
CA ARG A 96 -24.11 26.55 12.43
C ARG A 96 -23.35 27.38 11.39
N LYS A 97 -23.95 27.57 10.22
CA LYS A 97 -23.48 28.55 9.24
C LYS A 97 -23.60 29.95 9.84
N ALA A 98 -22.58 30.77 9.61
CA ALA A 98 -22.58 32.15 10.08
C ALA A 98 -23.20 33.06 9.03
N GLU A 99 -23.81 34.13 9.49
CA GLU A 99 -24.41 35.19 8.68
C GLU A 99 -23.60 36.48 8.82
N GLU A 100 -23.77 37.41 7.88
CA GLU A 100 -23.13 38.73 7.98
C GLU A 100 -23.51 39.42 9.30
N GLY A 101 -22.51 39.90 10.03
CA GLY A 101 -22.65 40.50 11.35
C GLY A 101 -22.50 39.52 12.53
N ASP A 102 -22.50 38.21 12.30
CA ASP A 102 -22.24 37.24 13.38
C ASP A 102 -20.82 37.40 13.94
N LYS A 103 -20.68 37.18 15.25
CA LYS A 103 -19.36 36.97 15.88
C LYS A 103 -18.99 35.49 15.79
N ILE A 104 -17.76 35.20 15.40
CA ILE A 104 -17.24 33.83 15.34
C ILE A 104 -15.97 33.69 16.16
N LEU A 105 -15.71 32.48 16.64
CA LEU A 105 -14.46 32.07 17.29
C LEU A 105 -13.72 31.09 16.39
N THR A 106 -12.45 31.36 16.09
CA THR A 106 -11.60 30.42 15.35
C THR A 106 -11.20 29.23 16.24
N THR A 107 -11.49 28.01 15.78
CA THR A 107 -11.19 26.76 16.50
C THR A 107 -9.97 26.03 15.96
N GLN A 108 -9.46 26.42 14.79
CA GLN A 108 -8.26 25.84 14.18
C GLN A 108 -7.38 26.92 13.56
N THR A 109 -6.07 26.62 13.42
CA THR A 109 -5.14 27.53 12.76
C THR A 109 -5.24 27.37 11.25
N GLN A 110 -5.64 28.43 10.56
CA GLN A 110 -5.76 28.40 9.10
C GLN A 110 -4.49 28.81 8.40
N PHE A 111 -3.82 27.84 7.78
CA PHE A 111 -2.62 28.03 6.96
C PHE A 111 -1.56 28.96 7.61
N GLY A 112 -1.47 28.95 8.94
CA GLY A 112 -0.56 29.80 9.73
C GLY A 112 -0.89 31.29 9.76
N ARG A 113 -2.09 31.71 9.30
CA ARG A 113 -2.50 33.12 9.21
C ARG A 113 -3.38 33.56 10.37
N LEU A 114 -4.33 32.73 10.79
CA LEU A 114 -5.24 33.03 11.89
C LEU A 114 -4.99 32.07 13.06
N PRO A 115 -4.64 32.58 14.25
CA PRO A 115 -4.47 31.74 15.43
C PRO A 115 -5.82 31.20 15.91
N VAL A 116 -5.77 30.09 16.65
CA VAL A 116 -6.92 29.58 17.42
C VAL A 116 -7.29 30.59 18.50
N GLY A 117 -8.59 30.71 18.80
CA GLY A 117 -9.09 31.57 19.87
C GLY A 117 -9.34 33.03 19.46
N LYS A 118 -9.24 33.35 18.16
CA LYS A 118 -9.49 34.70 17.67
C LYS A 118 -10.98 34.92 17.44
N VAL A 119 -11.51 36.01 17.97
CA VAL A 119 -12.89 36.46 17.75
C VAL A 119 -12.92 37.42 16.57
N LEU A 120 -13.79 37.16 15.60
CA LEU A 120 -13.95 37.95 14.38
C LEU A 120 -15.43 38.31 14.19
N THR A 121 -15.70 39.42 13.50
CA THR A 121 -17.05 39.76 13.03
C THR A 121 -17.15 39.49 11.54
N VAL A 122 -18.14 38.69 11.15
CA VAL A 122 -18.34 38.29 9.75
C VAL A 122 -18.80 39.49 8.93
N THR A 123 -18.06 39.80 7.86
CA THR A 123 -18.42 40.84 6.88
C THR A 123 -18.89 40.26 5.55
N ASP A 124 -18.44 39.06 5.20
CA ASP A 124 -18.73 38.40 3.94
C ASP A 124 -19.02 36.92 4.17
N VAL A 125 -20.05 36.37 3.52
CA VAL A 125 -20.40 34.95 3.56
C VAL A 125 -20.30 34.36 2.15
N PHE A 126 -19.53 33.28 2.01
CA PHE A 126 -19.30 32.60 0.75
C PHE A 126 -20.23 31.38 0.58
N ASP A 127 -20.41 30.91 -0.67
CA ASP A 127 -21.33 29.81 -1.00
C ASP A 127 -21.00 28.48 -0.29
N ASP A 128 -19.71 28.25 -0.01
CA ASP A 128 -19.19 27.09 0.72
C ASP A 128 -19.36 27.22 2.25
N ALA A 129 -20.06 28.26 2.71
CA ALA A 129 -20.21 28.67 4.11
C ALA A 129 -18.90 29.09 4.79
N SER A 130 -17.83 29.34 4.03
CA SER A 130 -16.69 30.09 4.52
C SER A 130 -17.11 31.53 4.79
N VAL A 131 -16.42 32.20 5.72
CA VAL A 131 -16.72 33.58 6.10
C VAL A 131 -15.48 34.45 6.09
N GLY A 132 -15.63 35.71 5.71
CA GLY A 132 -14.57 36.71 5.74
C GLY A 132 -14.80 37.75 6.81
N GLU A 133 -13.72 38.26 7.39
CA GLU A 133 -13.71 39.60 8.02
C GLU A 133 -12.83 40.52 7.17
N LEU A 134 -13.38 41.71 6.86
CA LEU A 134 -12.73 42.73 6.05
C LEU A 134 -11.33 43.06 6.58
N GLY A 135 -10.31 42.76 5.78
CA GLY A 135 -8.90 43.04 6.10
C GLY A 135 -8.19 41.98 6.95
N VAL A 136 -8.88 40.90 7.33
CA VAL A 136 -8.31 39.82 8.17
C VAL A 136 -8.08 38.54 7.36
N GLY A 137 -9.05 38.10 6.56
CA GLY A 137 -8.95 36.88 5.75
C GLY A 137 -10.24 36.08 5.71
N ILE A 138 -10.20 34.94 5.01
CA ILE A 138 -11.32 34.00 4.86
C ILE A 138 -11.13 32.83 5.83
N VAL A 139 -12.21 32.42 6.47
CA VAL A 139 -12.30 31.33 7.45
C VAL A 139 -13.28 30.25 6.98
N GLU A 140 -12.76 29.05 6.74
CA GLU A 140 -13.55 27.87 6.38
C GLU A 140 -14.54 27.46 7.48
N LYS A 141 -15.69 26.91 7.07
CA LYS A 141 -16.80 26.49 7.96
C LYS A 141 -16.40 25.54 9.09
N THR A 142 -15.41 24.69 8.84
CA THR A 142 -14.91 23.70 9.80
C THR A 142 -14.12 24.31 10.95
N ASP A 143 -13.57 25.51 10.73
CA ASP A 143 -12.53 26.10 11.56
C ASP A 143 -13.05 27.24 12.44
N TYR A 144 -14.37 27.44 12.46
CA TYR A 144 -15.00 28.40 13.35
C TYR A 144 -16.26 27.84 14.04
N ARG A 145 -16.63 28.50 15.14
CA ARG A 145 -17.94 28.35 15.79
C ARG A 145 -18.58 29.71 15.96
N VAL A 146 -19.89 29.77 15.82
CA VAL A 146 -20.65 31.02 15.97
C VAL A 146 -20.87 31.29 17.45
N LEU A 147 -20.63 32.54 17.86
CA LEU A 147 -20.82 33.01 19.22
C LEU A 147 -22.23 33.61 19.35
N VAL A 148 -23.13 32.87 20.00
CA VAL A 148 -24.48 33.32 20.28
C VAL A 148 -24.52 33.91 21.69
N PRO A 149 -24.88 35.19 21.88
CA PRO A 149 -24.97 35.77 23.22
C PRO A 149 -25.94 34.97 24.10
N VAL A 150 -25.48 34.57 25.28
CA VAL A 150 -26.34 33.97 26.29
C VAL A 150 -26.80 35.12 27.18
N GLU A 151 -27.99 35.65 26.93
CA GLU A 151 -28.55 36.74 27.75
C GLU A 151 -28.45 36.36 29.24
N SER A 152 -27.74 37.16 30.02
CA SER A 152 -27.88 37.14 31.47
C SER A 152 -29.27 37.71 31.77
N SER A 153 -30.27 36.84 31.93
CA SER A 153 -31.60 37.25 32.37
C SER A 153 -31.59 37.63 33.85
N GLU A 154 -30.89 38.71 34.18
CA GLU A 154 -31.05 39.43 35.44
C GLU A 154 -31.90 40.68 35.22
N GLU A 155 -33.15 40.48 34.80
CA GLU A 155 -34.20 41.45 35.04
C GLU A 155 -35.52 40.69 35.22
N GLU A 156 -35.70 40.13 36.42
CA GLU A 156 -37.04 39.78 36.89
C GLU A 156 -37.85 41.10 36.95
N PRO A 157 -38.96 41.23 36.20
CA PRO A 157 -39.75 42.46 36.22
C PRO A 157 -40.34 42.62 37.63
N GLN A 158 -40.05 43.77 38.25
CA GLN A 158 -40.63 44.18 39.52
C GLN A 158 -42.17 44.14 39.47
N PRO A 159 -42.84 43.94 40.63
CA PRO A 159 -44.27 43.62 40.66
C PRO A 159 -45.09 44.79 40.09
N SER A 160 -45.49 44.62 38.84
CA SER A 160 -46.46 45.50 38.16
C SER A 160 -47.87 45.11 38.58
N ASP A 161 -48.79 46.07 38.53
CA ASP A 161 -50.21 45.91 38.86
C ASP A 161 -50.77 44.61 38.23
N PRO A 162 -51.55 43.78 38.94
CA PRO A 162 -52.18 42.58 38.37
C PRO A 162 -52.86 42.80 37.02
N ILE A 163 -53.37 44.01 36.76
CA ILE A 163 -53.97 44.38 35.48
C ILE A 163 -52.92 44.45 34.36
N ASP A 164 -51.75 45.02 34.63
CA ASP A 164 -50.64 45.10 33.66
C ASP A 164 -50.03 43.73 33.38
N VAL A 165 -49.92 42.88 34.40
CA VAL A 165 -49.49 41.48 34.23
C VAL A 165 -50.45 40.71 33.33
N ILE A 166 -51.76 40.87 33.52
CA ILE A 166 -52.78 40.20 32.70
C ILE A 166 -52.74 40.70 31.25
N ALA A 167 -52.60 42.00 31.02
CA ALA A 167 -52.50 42.57 29.68
C ALA A 167 -51.23 42.10 28.95
N ASN A 168 -50.10 42.03 29.65
CA ASN A 168 -48.84 41.55 29.08
C ASN A 168 -48.89 40.05 28.78
N LEU A 169 -49.50 39.24 29.67
CA LEU A 169 -49.72 37.81 29.42
C LEU A 169 -50.60 37.58 28.20
N ALA A 170 -51.71 38.33 28.07
CA ALA A 170 -52.62 38.20 26.93
C ALA A 170 -51.93 38.55 25.60
N THR A 171 -51.07 39.56 25.61
CA THR A 171 -50.26 39.95 24.43
C THR A 171 -49.30 38.83 24.04
N ARG A 172 -48.57 38.26 25.02
CA ARG A 172 -47.59 37.20 24.80
C ARG A 172 -48.23 35.89 24.36
N VAL A 173 -49.42 35.56 24.89
CA VAL A 173 -50.22 34.41 24.43
C VAL A 173 -50.63 34.60 22.97
N ALA A 174 -51.10 35.79 22.58
CA ALA A 174 -51.46 36.07 21.19
C ALA A 174 -50.26 36.01 20.24
N GLU A 175 -49.08 36.46 20.68
CA GLU A 175 -47.83 36.29 19.91
C GLU A 175 -47.45 34.82 19.76
N LEU A 176 -47.47 34.06 20.85
CA LEU A 176 -47.18 32.62 20.84
C LEU A 176 -48.15 31.86 19.93
N GLU A 177 -49.44 32.20 19.93
CA GLU A 177 -50.43 31.57 19.04
C GLU A 177 -50.13 31.86 17.56
N ARG A 178 -49.76 33.10 17.22
CA ARG A 178 -49.36 33.45 15.84
C ARG A 178 -48.08 32.74 15.43
N GLU A 179 -47.11 32.63 16.32
CA GLU A 179 -45.84 31.97 16.06
C GLU A 179 -46.01 30.46 15.92
N ASN A 180 -46.84 29.84 16.75
CA ASN A 180 -47.21 28.42 16.64
C ASN A 180 -47.94 28.13 15.32
N LYS A 181 -48.79 29.06 14.85
CA LYS A 181 -49.42 28.96 13.53
C LYS A 181 -48.40 29.05 12.39
N ARG A 182 -47.48 30.03 12.42
CA ARG A 182 -46.38 30.12 11.45
C ARG A 182 -45.54 28.84 11.42
N ILE A 183 -45.13 28.34 12.59
CA ILE A 183 -44.31 27.11 12.68
C ILE A 183 -45.04 25.92 12.05
N LYS A 184 -46.35 25.79 12.26
CA LYS A 184 -47.14 24.72 11.61
C LYS A 184 -47.19 24.88 10.09
N GLU A 185 -47.32 26.11 9.59
CA GLU A 185 -47.30 26.41 8.15
C GLU A 185 -45.91 26.17 7.53
N ASP A 186 -44.84 26.67 8.16
CA ASP A 186 -43.44 26.52 7.71
C ASP A 186 -43.00 25.05 7.71
N LEU A 187 -43.42 24.29 8.73
CA LEU A 187 -43.18 22.85 8.78
C LEU A 187 -44.13 22.07 7.87
N GLY A 188 -45.04 22.72 7.13
CA GLY A 188 -45.99 22.07 6.24
C GLY A 188 -46.84 21.01 6.93
N TRP A 189 -47.14 21.18 8.23
CA TRP A 189 -47.82 20.15 9.04
C TRP A 189 -49.20 19.80 8.49
N ASP A 190 -49.91 20.79 7.94
CA ASP A 190 -51.22 20.62 7.33
C ASP A 190 -51.15 19.88 5.97
N GLU A 191 -50.01 19.96 5.27
CA GLU A 191 -49.77 19.26 4.00
C GLU A 191 -49.23 17.84 4.23
N MET A 192 -48.37 17.65 5.23
CA MET A 192 -47.78 16.37 5.56
C MET A 192 -48.77 15.43 6.25
N GLY A 193 -49.73 15.96 7.01
CA GLY A 193 -50.75 15.20 7.70
C GLY A 193 -50.23 14.35 8.88
N PRO A 194 -51.14 13.92 9.77
CA PRO A 194 -50.78 13.10 10.93
C PRO A 194 -50.42 11.68 10.48
N GLY A 195 -49.12 11.42 10.26
CA GLY A 195 -48.63 10.09 9.89
C GLY A 195 -47.31 10.09 9.14
N ARG A 196 -46.95 11.19 8.47
CA ARG A 196 -45.75 11.28 7.61
C ARG A 196 -44.45 11.00 8.37
N ILE A 197 -44.36 11.40 9.64
CA ILE A 197 -43.20 11.10 10.50
C ILE A 197 -43.06 9.58 10.71
N ALA A 198 -44.17 8.86 10.85
CA ALA A 198 -44.15 7.40 11.00
C ALA A 198 -43.76 6.69 9.69
N GLU A 199 -44.26 7.17 8.55
CA GLU A 199 -43.85 6.69 7.23
C GLU A 199 -42.36 6.92 6.98
N LEU A 200 -41.88 8.16 7.17
CA LEU A 200 -40.45 8.48 7.05
C LEU A 200 -39.59 7.63 7.97
N ARG A 201 -40.07 7.33 9.19
CA ARG A 201 -39.34 6.46 10.12
C ARG A 201 -39.25 5.02 9.61
N ASN A 202 -40.31 4.52 8.97
CA ASN A 202 -40.30 3.19 8.36
C ASN A 202 -39.36 3.18 7.14
N ASP A 203 -39.45 4.17 6.25
CA ASP A 203 -38.58 4.30 5.08
C ASP A 203 -37.10 4.38 5.51
N VAL A 204 -36.79 5.17 6.54
CA VAL A 204 -35.43 5.25 7.10
C VAL A 204 -34.99 3.93 7.71
N SER A 205 -35.91 3.16 8.31
CA SER A 205 -35.61 1.83 8.84
C SER A 205 -35.30 0.84 7.72
N ASP A 206 -36.05 0.87 6.61
CA ASP A 206 -35.83 0.02 5.45
C ASP A 206 -34.50 0.36 4.77
N ILE A 207 -34.22 1.66 4.57
CA ILE A 207 -32.93 2.13 4.04
C ILE A 207 -31.76 1.65 4.91
N ARG A 208 -31.88 1.71 6.24
CA ARG A 208 -30.83 1.20 7.14
C ARG A 208 -30.63 -0.31 7.00
N HIS A 209 -31.69 -1.06 6.78
CA HIS A 209 -31.60 -2.49 6.54
C HIS A 209 -30.88 -2.80 5.23
N ASP A 210 -31.23 -2.09 4.16
CA ASP A 210 -30.60 -2.22 2.84
C ASP A 210 -29.11 -1.82 2.87
N ILE A 211 -28.76 -0.74 3.57
CA ILE A 211 -27.37 -0.32 3.79
C ILE A 211 -26.58 -1.45 4.45
N LYS A 212 -27.12 -2.05 5.52
CA LYS A 212 -26.45 -3.15 6.22
C LYS A 212 -26.23 -4.36 5.32
N ALA A 213 -27.23 -4.73 4.52
CA ALA A 213 -27.10 -5.86 3.57
C ALA A 213 -26.04 -5.58 2.49
N LEU A 214 -25.92 -4.33 2.03
CA LEU A 214 -24.88 -3.92 1.08
C LEU A 214 -23.50 -3.94 1.71
N GLU A 215 -23.35 -3.48 2.95
CA GLU A 215 -22.08 -3.52 3.68
C GLU A 215 -21.57 -4.96 3.84
N GLU A 216 -22.43 -5.89 4.27
CA GLU A 216 -22.09 -7.32 4.40
C GLU A 216 -21.68 -7.93 3.04
N LYS A 217 -22.37 -7.56 1.95
CA LYS A 217 -22.01 -8.03 0.61
C LYS A 217 -20.66 -7.49 0.16
N ILE A 218 -20.38 -6.21 0.39
CA ILE A 218 -19.11 -5.58 0.04
C ILE A 218 -17.96 -6.26 0.78
N GLU A 219 -18.12 -6.51 2.08
CA GLU A 219 -17.12 -7.23 2.88
C GLU A 219 -16.85 -8.64 2.34
N HIS A 220 -17.90 -9.38 1.99
CA HIS A 220 -17.77 -10.72 1.38
C HIS A 220 -17.08 -10.69 0.01
N ASP A 221 -17.44 -9.73 -0.84
CA ASP A 221 -16.84 -9.57 -2.18
C ASP A 221 -15.35 -9.20 -2.05
N TYR A 222 -14.97 -8.35 -1.09
CA TYR A 222 -13.55 -8.03 -0.82
C TYR A 222 -12.78 -9.25 -0.34
N ALA A 223 -13.30 -10.02 0.63
CA ALA A 223 -12.64 -11.23 1.13
C ALA A 223 -12.44 -12.26 0.00
N THR A 224 -13.46 -12.47 -0.83
CA THR A 224 -13.38 -13.40 -1.97
C THR A 224 -12.36 -12.94 -3.01
N ASN A 225 -12.27 -11.63 -3.24
CA ASN A 225 -11.33 -11.06 -4.20
C ASN A 225 -9.88 -11.11 -3.67
N GLU A 226 -9.69 -10.94 -2.35
CA GLU A 226 -8.40 -11.14 -1.68
C GLU A 226 -7.93 -12.60 -1.82
N ASP A 227 -8.79 -13.57 -1.49
CA ASP A 227 -8.52 -15.01 -1.68
C ASP A 227 -8.16 -15.34 -3.14
N THR A 228 -8.88 -14.74 -4.10
CA THR A 228 -8.61 -14.92 -5.53
C THR A 228 -7.27 -14.31 -5.94
N SER A 229 -6.95 -13.12 -5.42
CA SER A 229 -5.68 -12.44 -5.70
C SER A 229 -4.50 -13.25 -5.17
N ASP A 230 -4.59 -13.79 -3.97
CA ASP A 230 -3.56 -14.63 -3.36
C ASP A 230 -3.34 -15.91 -4.16
N PHE A 231 -4.43 -16.59 -4.54
CA PHE A 231 -4.36 -17.77 -5.41
C PHE A 231 -3.67 -17.45 -6.75
N LEU A 232 -4.03 -16.35 -7.40
CA LEU A 232 -3.41 -15.94 -8.65
C LEU A 232 -1.93 -15.57 -8.49
N TYR A 233 -1.55 -14.96 -7.36
CA TYR A 233 -0.17 -14.61 -7.07
C TYR A 233 0.69 -15.87 -6.88
N GLU A 234 0.22 -16.85 -6.11
CA GLU A 234 0.90 -18.13 -5.92
C GLU A 234 1.05 -18.89 -7.23
N GLU A 235 -0.01 -18.97 -8.05
CA GLU A 235 0.03 -19.67 -9.33
C GLU A 235 0.98 -18.98 -10.32
N THR A 236 0.97 -17.65 -10.37
CA THR A 236 1.90 -16.88 -11.21
C THR A 236 3.35 -17.13 -10.81
N ARG A 237 3.62 -17.18 -9.50
CA ARG A 237 4.95 -17.48 -8.96
C ARG A 237 5.41 -18.87 -9.34
N ARG A 238 4.54 -19.87 -9.20
CA ARG A 238 4.82 -21.26 -9.58
C ARG A 238 5.17 -21.39 -11.06
N LEU A 239 4.38 -20.74 -11.93
CA LEU A 239 4.63 -20.73 -13.37
C LEU A 239 5.95 -20.03 -13.72
N GLN A 240 6.31 -18.96 -13.01
CA GLN A 240 7.60 -18.29 -13.20
C GLN A 240 8.78 -19.20 -12.85
N ASP A 241 8.69 -19.93 -11.73
CA ASP A 241 9.73 -20.89 -11.31
C ASP A 241 9.88 -22.04 -12.33
N GLU A 242 8.77 -22.50 -12.92
CA GLU A 242 8.77 -23.52 -13.97
C GLU A 242 9.44 -22.99 -15.26
N ILE A 243 9.08 -21.78 -15.71
CA ILE A 243 9.70 -21.11 -16.87
C ILE A 243 11.20 -20.96 -16.67
N ASP A 244 11.64 -20.53 -15.49
CA ASP A 244 13.06 -20.34 -15.18
C ASP A 244 13.84 -21.66 -15.22
N THR A 245 13.21 -22.74 -14.76
CA THR A 245 13.78 -24.09 -14.80
C THR A 245 13.92 -24.57 -16.26
N LEU A 246 12.86 -24.45 -17.05
CA LEU A 246 12.87 -24.81 -18.47
C LEU A 246 13.90 -23.99 -19.26
N HIS A 247 14.06 -22.69 -18.95
CA HIS A 247 15.09 -21.86 -19.58
C HIS A 247 16.51 -22.31 -19.24
N LYS A 248 16.76 -22.79 -18.02
CA LYS A 248 18.07 -23.35 -17.64
C LYS A 248 18.34 -24.66 -18.40
N ASP A 249 17.36 -25.54 -18.48
CA ASP A 249 17.49 -26.83 -19.18
C ASP A 249 17.69 -26.64 -20.68
N ASN A 250 16.93 -25.73 -21.31
CA ASN A 250 17.12 -25.41 -22.73
C ASN A 250 18.51 -24.85 -23.04
N ARG A 251 19.06 -24.00 -22.15
CA ARG A 251 20.45 -23.53 -22.30
C ARG A 251 21.44 -24.68 -22.22
N ARG A 252 21.28 -25.57 -21.23
CA ARG A 252 22.12 -26.76 -21.07
C ARG A 252 22.06 -27.67 -22.29
N HIS A 253 20.86 -27.98 -22.79
CA HIS A 253 20.68 -28.78 -24.00
C HIS A 253 21.33 -28.11 -25.21
N GLY A 254 21.24 -26.79 -25.34
CA GLY A 254 21.94 -26.03 -26.39
C GLY A 254 23.46 -26.22 -26.32
N GLU A 255 24.05 -26.17 -25.12
CA GLU A 255 25.49 -26.42 -24.93
C GLU A 255 25.88 -27.87 -25.25
N GLU A 256 25.06 -28.85 -24.87
CA GLU A 256 25.30 -30.26 -25.18
C GLU A 256 25.22 -30.53 -26.69
N LEU A 257 24.25 -29.95 -27.40
CA LEU A 257 24.16 -30.02 -28.86
C LEU A 257 25.39 -29.42 -29.53
N ALA A 258 25.85 -28.25 -29.10
CA ALA A 258 27.06 -27.63 -29.65
C ALA A 258 28.31 -28.49 -29.45
N ARG A 259 28.43 -29.17 -28.30
CA ARG A 259 29.53 -30.12 -28.04
C ARG A 259 29.46 -31.33 -28.95
N LEU A 260 28.27 -31.90 -29.14
CA LEU A 260 28.07 -33.05 -30.03
C LEU A 260 28.38 -32.70 -31.49
N GLU A 261 27.94 -31.53 -31.95
CA GLU A 261 28.23 -31.04 -33.31
C GLU A 261 29.74 -30.90 -33.54
N LYS A 262 30.48 -30.31 -32.58
CA LYS A 262 31.94 -30.22 -32.65
C LYS A 262 32.61 -31.61 -32.68
N GLY A 263 32.10 -32.55 -31.88
CA GLY A 263 32.55 -33.94 -31.88
C GLY A 263 32.33 -34.64 -33.22
N MET A 264 31.14 -34.48 -33.80
CA MET A 264 30.77 -35.03 -35.10
C MET A 264 31.63 -34.45 -36.22
N ASN A 265 31.85 -33.13 -36.24
CA ASN A 265 32.72 -32.47 -37.21
C ASN A 265 34.16 -32.99 -37.12
N SER A 266 34.68 -33.17 -35.91
CA SER A 266 36.02 -33.75 -35.70
C SER A 266 36.09 -35.20 -36.18
N GLN A 267 35.04 -35.98 -35.94
CA GLN A 267 34.96 -37.36 -36.43
C GLN A 267 34.86 -37.41 -37.96
N ALA A 268 34.04 -36.57 -38.59
CA ALA A 268 33.92 -36.46 -40.03
C ALA A 268 35.27 -36.12 -40.67
N GLN A 269 36.00 -35.14 -40.12
CA GLN A 269 37.36 -34.80 -40.57
C GLN A 269 38.32 -35.99 -40.49
N ARG A 270 38.28 -36.77 -39.39
CA ARG A 270 39.08 -38.00 -39.27
C ARG A 270 38.69 -39.06 -40.30
N HIS A 271 37.41 -39.20 -40.62
CA HIS A 271 36.97 -40.11 -41.69
C HIS A 271 37.48 -39.66 -43.06
N VAL A 272 37.39 -38.37 -43.37
CA VAL A 272 37.92 -37.81 -44.63
C VAL A 272 39.43 -38.06 -44.74
N TYR A 273 40.20 -37.79 -43.68
CA TYR A 273 41.63 -38.05 -43.67
C TYR A 273 41.97 -39.53 -43.89
N ARG A 274 41.25 -40.44 -43.20
CA ARG A 274 41.42 -41.89 -43.41
C ARG A 274 41.08 -42.33 -44.83
N GLN A 275 40.04 -41.76 -45.45
CA GLN A 275 39.70 -42.05 -46.85
C GLN A 275 40.82 -41.62 -47.80
N GLN A 276 41.41 -40.44 -47.60
CA GLN A 276 42.56 -39.98 -48.39
C GLN A 276 43.79 -40.89 -48.22
N GLU A 277 44.05 -41.40 -47.02
CA GLU A 277 45.13 -42.37 -46.81
C GLU A 277 44.86 -43.70 -47.53
N ILE A 278 43.61 -44.18 -47.52
CA ILE A 278 43.21 -45.38 -48.25
C ILE A 278 43.38 -45.18 -49.75
N GLU A 279 42.98 -44.03 -50.31
CA GLU A 279 43.18 -43.68 -51.72
C GLU A 279 44.66 -43.71 -52.10
N ARG A 280 45.53 -43.08 -51.30
CA ARG A 280 46.99 -43.13 -51.54
C ARG A 280 47.56 -44.55 -51.50
N VAL A 281 47.02 -45.41 -50.63
CA VAL A 281 47.42 -46.82 -50.57
C VAL A 281 46.98 -47.54 -51.85
N TRP A 282 45.78 -47.31 -52.34
CA TRP A 282 45.30 -47.85 -53.62
C TRP A 282 46.16 -47.41 -54.80
N GLU A 283 46.50 -46.11 -54.90
CA GLU A 283 47.40 -45.60 -55.95
C GLU A 283 48.77 -46.29 -55.90
N ARG A 284 49.30 -46.54 -54.70
CA ARG A 284 50.57 -47.27 -54.52
C ARG A 284 50.45 -48.73 -54.94
N ILE A 285 49.32 -49.39 -54.66
CA ILE A 285 49.06 -50.77 -55.08
C ILE A 285 49.02 -50.83 -56.61
N ASP A 286 48.32 -49.92 -57.27
CA ASP A 286 48.22 -49.84 -58.73
C ASP A 286 49.61 -49.60 -59.38
N GLN A 287 50.44 -48.75 -58.77
CA GLN A 287 51.84 -48.58 -59.18
C GLN A 287 52.71 -49.82 -58.97
N ILE A 288 52.46 -50.60 -57.91
CA ILE A 288 53.17 -51.86 -57.68
C ILE A 288 52.74 -52.88 -58.73
N GLU A 289 51.44 -53.00 -59.00
CA GLU A 289 50.88 -53.94 -59.98
C GLU A 289 51.45 -53.70 -61.39
N THR A 290 51.45 -52.43 -61.83
CA THR A 290 52.05 -52.04 -63.12
C THR A 290 53.55 -52.36 -63.20
N LYS A 291 54.31 -52.09 -62.12
CA LYS A 291 55.74 -52.44 -62.07
C LYS A 291 55.97 -53.94 -62.05
N THR A 292 55.12 -54.72 -61.37
CA THR A 292 55.24 -56.18 -61.35
C THR A 292 54.98 -56.78 -62.72
N GLU A 293 54.01 -56.26 -63.49
CA GLU A 293 53.76 -56.75 -64.85
C GLU A 293 54.90 -56.37 -65.80
N ALA A 294 55.47 -55.17 -65.67
CA ALA A 294 56.65 -54.78 -66.43
C ALA A 294 57.88 -55.67 -66.12
N LEU A 295 58.10 -56.00 -64.84
CA LEU A 295 59.17 -56.92 -64.44
C LEU A 295 58.95 -58.32 -65.01
N LYS A 296 57.71 -58.83 -64.97
CA LYS A 296 57.36 -60.13 -65.54
C LYS A 296 57.68 -60.20 -67.03
N HIS A 297 57.29 -59.19 -67.82
CA HIS A 297 57.65 -59.12 -69.23
C HIS A 297 59.17 -59.04 -69.46
N ALA A 298 59.89 -58.27 -68.64
CA ALA A 298 61.35 -58.23 -68.73
C ALA A 298 61.98 -59.59 -68.41
N THR A 299 61.44 -60.34 -67.45
CA THR A 299 61.87 -61.71 -67.12
C THR A 299 61.59 -62.67 -68.28
N GLU A 300 60.39 -62.64 -68.87
CA GLU A 300 60.05 -63.44 -70.05
C GLU A 300 61.00 -63.16 -71.24
N GLU A 301 61.35 -61.88 -71.47
CA GLU A 301 62.32 -61.49 -72.50
C GLU A 301 63.73 -62.02 -72.19
N THR A 302 64.17 -61.93 -70.92
CA THR A 302 65.49 -62.47 -70.53
C THR A 302 65.54 -63.98 -70.61
N ASP A 303 64.49 -64.68 -70.20
CA ASP A 303 64.41 -66.15 -70.28
C ASP A 303 64.44 -66.61 -71.75
N GLY A 304 63.72 -65.91 -72.63
CA GLY A 304 63.80 -66.14 -74.08
C GLY A 304 65.21 -65.92 -74.64
N LYS A 305 65.91 -64.85 -74.23
CA LYS A 305 67.30 -64.60 -74.63
C LYS A 305 68.27 -65.66 -74.09
N VAL A 306 68.09 -66.12 -72.85
CA VAL A 306 68.88 -67.20 -72.26
C VAL A 306 68.65 -68.51 -73.01
N ALA A 307 67.40 -68.87 -73.30
CA ALA A 307 67.07 -70.07 -74.08
C ALA A 307 67.67 -70.01 -75.50
N HIS A 308 67.68 -68.83 -76.14
CA HIS A 308 68.37 -68.63 -77.41
C HIS A 308 69.89 -68.79 -77.29
N LEU A 309 70.52 -68.25 -76.25
CA LEU A 309 71.96 -68.44 -76.00
C LEU A 309 72.32 -69.89 -75.69
N GLU A 310 71.46 -70.61 -74.94
CA GLU A 310 71.63 -72.04 -74.68
C GLU A 310 71.51 -72.86 -75.97
N SER A 311 70.57 -72.51 -76.86
CA SER A 311 70.38 -73.16 -78.15
C SER A 311 71.44 -72.83 -79.20
N ASP A 312 71.97 -71.59 -79.22
CA ASP A 312 73.06 -71.17 -80.11
C ASP A 312 74.43 -71.62 -79.60
N SER A 313 74.53 -71.99 -78.31
CA SER A 313 75.73 -72.60 -77.80
C SER A 313 75.85 -74.03 -78.34
N ASP A 314 76.55 -74.14 -79.47
CA ASP A 314 77.27 -75.35 -79.91
C ASP A 314 78.43 -75.68 -78.93
N MET A 315 78.26 -75.37 -77.64
CA MET A 315 79.10 -75.88 -76.57
C MET A 315 78.69 -77.32 -76.33
N ARG A 316 79.36 -78.21 -77.06
CA ARG A 316 79.50 -79.61 -76.67
C ARG A 316 80.12 -79.62 -75.27
N LEU A 317 79.28 -79.63 -74.23
CA LEU A 317 79.71 -79.84 -72.86
C LEU A 317 80.35 -81.22 -72.82
N PHE A 318 81.69 -81.25 -72.76
CA PHE A 318 82.42 -82.51 -72.63
C PHE A 318 81.86 -83.27 -71.43
N THR A 319 81.41 -84.50 -71.65
CA THR A 319 80.97 -85.32 -70.52
C THR A 319 82.15 -85.57 -69.58
N ALA A 320 81.88 -85.83 -68.31
CA ALA A 320 82.93 -86.16 -67.35
C ALA A 320 83.80 -87.35 -67.85
N GLU A 321 83.23 -88.26 -68.65
CA GLU A 321 83.95 -89.34 -69.32
C GLU A 321 84.87 -88.86 -70.44
N GLU A 322 84.44 -87.90 -71.27
CA GLU A 322 85.29 -87.32 -72.32
C GLU A 322 86.47 -86.55 -71.73
N VAL A 323 86.25 -85.81 -70.63
CA VAL A 323 87.32 -85.14 -69.88
C VAL A 323 88.27 -86.14 -69.22
N ALA A 324 87.74 -87.25 -68.66
CA ALA A 324 88.55 -88.31 -68.07
C ALA A 324 89.39 -89.06 -69.12
N ALA A 325 88.84 -89.31 -70.31
CA ALA A 325 89.56 -89.93 -71.42
C ALA A 325 90.71 -89.04 -71.92
N LEU A 326 90.48 -87.72 -72.00
CA LEU A 326 91.50 -86.75 -72.41
C LEU A 326 92.62 -86.63 -71.35
N LEU A 327 92.27 -86.63 -70.06
CA LEU A 327 93.22 -86.64 -68.95
C LEU A 327 94.05 -87.93 -68.91
N ASN A 328 93.46 -89.10 -69.17
CA ASN A 328 94.21 -90.36 -69.27
C ASN A 328 95.15 -90.38 -70.49
N ALA A 329 94.70 -89.90 -71.65
CA ALA A 329 95.55 -89.78 -72.84
C ALA A 329 96.72 -88.81 -72.64
N MET A 330 96.56 -87.75 -71.83
CA MET A 330 97.64 -86.86 -71.42
C MET A 330 98.60 -87.51 -70.42
N ARG A 331 98.11 -88.43 -69.58
CA ARG A 331 98.90 -89.15 -68.56
C ARG A 331 99.74 -90.27 -69.17
N GLU A 332 99.32 -90.88 -70.29
CA GLU A 332 100.12 -91.88 -71.03
C GLU A 332 101.21 -91.26 -71.94
N ARG A 333 101.25 -89.92 -72.06
CA ARG A 333 102.28 -89.18 -72.82
C ARG A 333 103.42 -88.60 -71.95
N GLN A 334 103.48 -88.96 -70.67
CA GLN A 334 104.59 -88.66 -69.73
C GLN A 334 105.26 -89.94 -69.24
#